data_AF-A4I1H3-F1
#
_entry.id   AF-A4I1H3-F1
#
_cell.length_a   1.000
_cell.length_b   1.000
_cell.length_c   1.000
_cell.angle_alpha   90.00
_cell.angle_beta   90.00
_cell.angle_gamma   90.00
#
_symmetry.space_group_name_H-M   'P 1'
#
loop_
_entity.id
_entity.type
_entity.pdbx_description
1 polymer ?
#
loop_
_entity_poly.entity_id
_entity_poly.type
_entity_poly.pdbx_seq_one_letter_code
_entity_poly.pdbx_strand_id
1 'polypeptide(L)'
;MRDPEHILLNFRELLLCAKEQSRYGDECALLTVAPAAMPSTKSGGTTSAPGELPTGSAAASSGPTLEPTIVVSCQAWQTSPQCVHLYRLGVLQESSGGEAALQDVEQARQVHCTMALEVAQTDTDPRGHQRFVTKAPSTEIDTRWFTSYIAVQQFESPIVRGAFMRLSRPGMPPPVLQNLRNYIRDPKRKSMSFAETIADFHVLVYLLTQIFTSDDELRALCSVARTKMMTEEAANYQAILLGMMSA
;
A
#
# COMPACT_ATOMS: atom_id res chain seq x y z
N MET A 1 -10.76 -7.36 -11.37
CA MET A 1 -10.72 -5.91 -11.09
C MET A 1 -11.46 -5.71 -9.77
N ARG A 2 -10.88 -5.00 -8.79
CA ARG A 2 -11.57 -4.76 -7.52
C ARG A 2 -12.62 -3.69 -7.75
N ASP A 3 -13.87 -4.03 -7.55
CA ASP A 3 -14.95 -3.06 -7.59
C ASP A 3 -14.97 -2.31 -6.24
N PRO A 4 -14.76 -0.99 -6.21
CA PRO A 4 -14.81 -0.21 -4.98
C PRO A 4 -16.18 -0.24 -4.30
N GLU A 5 -17.29 -0.51 -5.01
CA GLU A 5 -18.60 -0.69 -4.38
C GLU A 5 -18.75 -2.06 -3.72
N HIS A 6 -17.92 -3.02 -4.11
CA HIS A 6 -17.88 -4.37 -3.55
C HIS A 6 -16.57 -4.53 -2.77
N ILE A 7 -16.36 -3.67 -1.77
CA ILE A 7 -15.26 -3.69 -0.79
C ILE A 7 -14.93 -5.12 -0.34
N LEU A 8 -13.78 -5.66 -0.75
CA LEU A 8 -13.43 -7.06 -0.49
C LEU A 8 -11.94 -7.30 -0.30
N LEU A 9 -11.61 -7.79 0.90
CA LEU A 9 -10.50 -8.70 1.09
C LEU A 9 -11.01 -10.12 0.88
N ASN A 10 -10.27 -10.93 0.13
CA ASN A 10 -10.54 -12.38 0.17
C ASN A 10 -10.14 -12.96 1.54
N PHE A 11 -10.54 -14.19 1.84
CA PHE A 11 -10.25 -14.81 3.13
C PHE A 11 -8.74 -14.88 3.45
N ARG A 12 -7.86 -15.05 2.45
CA ARG A 12 -6.40 -15.05 2.67
C ARG A 12 -5.89 -13.67 3.06
N GLU A 13 -6.37 -12.65 2.38
CA GLU A 13 -6.01 -11.26 2.67
C GLU A 13 -6.55 -10.82 4.03
N LEU A 14 -7.77 -11.24 4.39
CA LEU A 14 -8.33 -11.02 5.72
C LEU A 14 -7.45 -11.66 6.80
N LEU A 15 -7.15 -12.96 6.65
CA LEU A 15 -6.33 -13.69 7.62
C LEU A 15 -4.90 -13.13 7.71
N LEU A 16 -4.32 -12.68 6.59
CA LEU A 16 -3.04 -11.99 6.58
C LEU A 16 -3.12 -10.66 7.34
N CYS A 17 -4.15 -9.85 7.10
CA CYS A 17 -4.35 -8.59 7.79
C CYS A 17 -4.54 -8.81 9.31
N ALA A 18 -5.39 -9.76 9.70
CA ALA A 18 -5.60 -10.14 11.10
C ALA A 18 -4.31 -10.65 11.76
N LYS A 19 -3.50 -11.44 11.05
CA LYS A 19 -2.18 -11.90 11.51
C LYS A 19 -1.24 -10.74 11.80
N GLU A 20 -1.09 -9.81 10.86
CA GLU A 20 -0.15 -8.69 11.04
C GLU A 20 -0.64 -7.71 12.11
N GLN A 21 -1.95 -7.40 12.17
CA GLN A 21 -2.54 -6.61 13.27
C GLN A 21 -2.42 -7.32 14.62
N SER A 22 -2.50 -8.65 14.66
CA SER A 22 -2.30 -9.40 15.91
C SER A 22 -0.89 -9.23 16.49
N ARG A 23 0.09 -8.86 15.66
CA ARG A 23 1.50 -8.68 16.04
C ARG A 23 1.87 -7.23 16.30
N TYR A 24 1.40 -6.32 15.45
CA TYR A 24 1.80 -4.91 15.46
C TYR A 24 0.73 -3.94 15.98
N GLY A 25 -0.48 -4.43 16.26
CA GLY A 25 -1.58 -3.63 16.76
C GLY A 25 -2.34 -2.87 15.68
N ASP A 26 -3.10 -1.88 16.13
CA ASP A 26 -4.08 -1.14 15.31
C ASP A 26 -3.46 -0.08 14.39
N GLU A 27 -2.13 0.05 14.37
CA GLU A 27 -1.41 0.88 13.40
C GLU A 27 -1.09 0.12 12.11
N CYS A 28 -1.33 -1.19 12.09
CA CYS A 28 -1.11 -2.02 10.92
C CYS A 28 -2.34 -1.96 9.99
N ALA A 29 -2.08 -1.72 8.70
CA ALA A 29 -3.09 -1.73 7.65
C ALA A 29 -2.60 -2.55 6.46
N LEU A 30 -3.54 -3.23 5.77
CA LEU A 30 -3.27 -3.90 4.51
C LEU A 30 -3.59 -2.95 3.36
N LEU A 31 -2.61 -2.70 2.49
CA LEU A 31 -2.80 -1.93 1.26
C LEU A 31 -3.00 -2.86 0.07
N THR A 32 -4.03 -2.59 -0.72
CA THR A 32 -4.29 -3.33 -1.96
C THR A 32 -4.25 -2.36 -3.13
N VAL A 33 -3.45 -2.70 -4.14
CA VAL A 33 -3.24 -1.89 -5.32
C VAL A 33 -3.78 -2.65 -6.53
N ALA A 34 -4.77 -2.10 -7.21
CA ALA A 34 -5.44 -2.75 -8.34
C ALA A 34 -5.89 -1.71 -9.38
N PRO A 35 -6.03 -2.08 -10.67
CA PRO A 35 -6.66 -1.21 -11.66
C PRO A 35 -8.04 -0.76 -11.17
N ALA A 36 -8.29 0.54 -11.18
CA ALA A 36 -9.59 1.11 -10.90
C ALA A 36 -10.59 0.61 -11.96
N ALA A 37 -11.82 0.30 -11.54
CA ALA A 37 -12.89 0.14 -12.49
C ALA A 37 -13.09 1.45 -13.25
N MET A 38 -12.95 1.41 -14.58
CA MET A 38 -13.34 2.53 -15.43
C MET A 38 -14.83 2.78 -15.17
N PRO A 39 -15.26 4.03 -14.90
CA PRO A 39 -16.69 4.30 -14.75
C PRO A 39 -17.38 3.86 -16.05
N SER A 40 -18.29 2.89 -15.95
CA SER A 40 -19.09 2.50 -17.10
C SER A 40 -19.88 3.71 -17.55
N THR A 41 -19.71 4.13 -18.80
CA THR A 41 -20.47 5.20 -19.45
C THR A 41 -21.94 4.79 -19.57
N LYS A 42 -22.68 4.84 -18.45
CA LYS A 42 -24.13 4.96 -18.47
C LYS A 42 -24.46 6.44 -18.45
N SER A 43 -24.69 6.96 -19.65
CA SER A 43 -25.36 8.23 -19.91
C SER A 43 -26.62 8.36 -19.06
N GLY A 44 -26.68 9.35 -18.15
CA GLY A 44 -27.93 9.75 -17.52
C GLY A 44 -27.78 10.62 -16.28
N GLY A 45 -28.14 11.90 -16.39
CA GLY A 45 -28.58 12.73 -15.25
C GLY A 45 -27.53 13.69 -14.69
N THR A 46 -27.42 14.87 -15.30
CA THR A 46 -26.82 16.07 -14.69
C THR A 46 -27.50 16.41 -13.37
N THR A 47 -26.82 16.20 -12.25
CA THR A 47 -27.07 16.95 -11.01
C THR A 47 -25.72 17.31 -10.38
N SER A 48 -25.37 18.58 -10.51
CA SER A 48 -24.12 19.16 -10.04
C SER A 48 -24.16 19.35 -8.52
N ALA A 49 -23.11 18.92 -7.82
CA ALA A 49 -22.80 19.39 -6.48
C ALA A 49 -21.94 20.67 -6.56
N PRO A 50 -22.10 21.64 -5.65
CA PRO A 50 -21.40 22.92 -5.71
C PRO A 50 -20.01 22.80 -5.07
N GLY A 51 -18.93 23.03 -5.83
CA GLY A 51 -17.61 23.19 -5.22
C GLY A 51 -16.36 23.10 -6.10
N GLU A 52 -16.40 22.48 -7.28
CA GLU A 52 -15.17 22.24 -8.06
C GLU A 52 -15.18 22.93 -9.43
N LEU A 53 -14.27 23.90 -9.57
CA LEU A 53 -13.89 24.56 -10.82
C LEU A 53 -13.17 23.56 -11.74
N PRO A 54 -13.67 23.26 -12.95
CA PRO A 54 -12.85 22.66 -13.97
C PRO A 54 -12.17 23.78 -14.76
N THR A 55 -10.85 23.96 -14.57
CA THR A 55 -10.04 24.77 -15.49
C THR A 55 -9.93 24.06 -16.83
N GLY A 56 -10.91 24.27 -17.70
CA GLY A 56 -10.85 23.90 -19.10
C GLY A 56 -9.98 24.88 -19.87
N SER A 57 -8.88 24.38 -20.44
CA SER A 57 -8.26 25.00 -21.62
C SER A 57 -8.49 24.07 -22.80
N ALA A 58 -9.46 24.43 -23.64
CA ALA A 58 -9.69 23.82 -24.93
C ALA A 58 -8.53 24.18 -25.87
N ALA A 59 -7.75 23.19 -26.29
CA ALA A 59 -6.92 23.28 -27.46
C ALA A 59 -7.13 22.00 -28.28
N ALA A 60 -7.83 22.15 -29.39
CA ALA A 60 -8.04 21.11 -30.38
C ALA A 60 -6.72 20.80 -31.09
N SER A 61 -6.25 19.57 -30.98
CA SER A 61 -5.23 19.02 -31.89
C SER A 61 -5.44 17.52 -32.06
N SER A 62 -5.54 17.13 -33.32
CA SER A 62 -5.72 15.80 -33.91
C SER A 62 -4.70 14.73 -33.48
N GLY A 63 -5.18 13.53 -33.10
CA GLY A 63 -4.41 12.27 -32.97
C GLY A 63 -3.44 12.19 -31.77
N PRO A 64 -3.25 11.04 -31.10
CA PRO A 64 -3.39 9.66 -31.56
C PRO A 64 -4.44 8.85 -30.79
N THR A 65 -4.69 7.62 -31.21
CA THR A 65 -5.45 6.57 -30.51
C THR A 65 -5.26 6.66 -28.99
N LEU A 66 -6.33 6.95 -28.23
CA LEU A 66 -6.30 6.94 -26.77
C LEU A 66 -5.97 5.53 -26.29
N GLU A 67 -4.71 5.29 -25.92
CA GLU A 67 -4.40 4.13 -25.10
C GLU A 67 -5.20 4.24 -23.81
N PRO A 68 -5.87 3.16 -23.37
CA PRO A 68 -6.60 3.18 -22.12
C PRO A 68 -5.62 3.48 -20.99
N THR A 69 -5.72 4.67 -20.41
CA THR A 69 -4.94 5.05 -19.24
C THR A 69 -5.40 4.15 -18.09
N ILE A 70 -4.54 3.20 -17.71
CA ILE A 70 -4.81 2.33 -16.55
C ILE A 70 -4.68 3.22 -15.31
N VAL A 71 -5.82 3.65 -14.78
CA VAL A 71 -5.86 4.29 -13.46
C VAL A 71 -5.68 3.19 -12.43
N VAL A 72 -4.61 3.29 -11.65
CA VAL A 72 -4.36 2.36 -10.53
C VAL A 72 -4.99 2.96 -9.27
N SER A 73 -5.80 2.17 -8.58
CA SER A 73 -6.40 2.52 -7.30
C SER A 73 -5.65 1.86 -6.15
N CYS A 74 -5.51 2.59 -5.04
CA CYS A 74 -5.00 2.07 -3.77
C CYS A 74 -6.13 2.12 -2.73
N GLN A 75 -6.33 1.02 -2.02
CA GLN A 75 -7.29 0.93 -0.92
C GLN A 75 -6.56 0.42 0.32
N ALA A 76 -6.90 0.97 1.49
CA ALA A 76 -6.37 0.53 2.77
C ALA A 76 -7.45 -0.12 3.61
N TRP A 77 -7.06 -1.18 4.31
CA TRP A 77 -7.95 -2.04 5.07
C TRP A 77 -7.39 -2.32 6.45
N GLN A 78 -8.30 -2.44 7.40
CA GLN A 78 -8.07 -3.09 8.67
C GLN A 78 -9.10 -4.18 8.90
N THR A 79 -8.74 -5.14 9.73
CA THR A 79 -9.70 -6.06 10.32
C THR A 79 -10.23 -5.51 11.64
N SER A 80 -11.45 -5.92 11.98
CA SER A 80 -12.08 -5.55 13.25
C SER A 80 -11.33 -6.19 14.43
N PRO A 81 -11.36 -5.57 15.63
CA PRO A 81 -10.76 -6.16 16.83
C PRO A 81 -11.30 -7.58 17.13
N GLN A 82 -12.56 -7.85 16.79
CA GLN A 82 -13.17 -9.17 16.91
C GLN A 82 -12.51 -10.17 15.96
N CYS A 83 -12.24 -9.81 14.70
CA CYS A 83 -11.52 -10.66 13.76
C CYS A 83 -10.13 -11.02 14.28
N VAL A 84 -9.37 -10.03 14.78
CA VAL A 84 -8.04 -10.24 15.37
C VAL A 84 -8.11 -11.18 16.57
N HIS A 85 -9.12 -11.02 17.43
CA HIS A 85 -9.31 -11.89 18.58
C HIS A 85 -9.61 -13.34 18.16
N LEU A 86 -10.55 -13.54 17.23
CA LEU A 86 -10.91 -14.85 16.71
C LEU A 86 -9.73 -15.51 15.96
N TYR A 87 -8.93 -14.73 15.23
CA TYR A 87 -7.68 -15.22 14.63
C TYR A 87 -6.70 -15.71 15.69
N ARG A 88 -6.46 -14.95 16.75
CA ARG A 88 -5.54 -15.32 17.85
C ARG A 88 -5.96 -16.59 18.58
N LEU A 89 -7.26 -16.83 18.70
CA LEU A 89 -7.80 -18.07 19.29
C LEU A 89 -7.66 -19.28 18.36
N GLY A 90 -7.19 -19.09 17.12
CA GLY A 90 -7.07 -20.16 16.12
C GLY A 90 -8.43 -20.61 15.56
N VAL A 91 -9.48 -19.80 15.74
CA VAL A 91 -10.83 -20.20 15.34
C VAL A 91 -11.14 -19.84 13.89
N LEU A 92 -10.45 -18.85 13.31
CA LEU A 92 -10.56 -18.50 11.89
C LEU A 92 -9.55 -19.29 11.05
N GLN A 93 -10.02 -19.84 9.94
CA GLN A 93 -9.26 -20.69 9.03
C GLN A 93 -9.53 -20.32 7.57
N GLU A 94 -8.63 -20.74 6.68
CA GLU A 94 -8.87 -20.64 5.24
C GLU A 94 -10.14 -21.42 4.85
N SER A 95 -10.79 -20.99 3.77
CA SER A 95 -11.93 -21.72 3.21
C SER A 95 -11.53 -23.17 2.89
N SER A 96 -12.46 -24.11 3.05
CA SER A 96 -12.25 -25.54 2.74
C SER A 96 -11.85 -25.78 1.29
N GLY A 97 -12.22 -24.87 0.37
CA GLY A 97 -11.83 -24.91 -1.04
C GLY A 97 -10.40 -24.43 -1.33
N GLY A 98 -9.67 -23.90 -0.34
CA GLY A 98 -8.28 -23.45 -0.49
C GLY A 98 -8.08 -22.52 -1.69
N GLU A 99 -7.10 -22.81 -2.54
CA GLU A 99 -6.81 -21.98 -3.72
C GLU A 99 -7.94 -21.98 -4.76
N ALA A 100 -8.70 -23.07 -4.88
CA ALA A 100 -9.80 -23.14 -5.84
C ALA A 100 -10.91 -22.15 -5.48
N ALA A 101 -11.15 -21.92 -4.17
CA ALA A 101 -12.13 -20.95 -3.69
C ALA A 101 -11.77 -19.50 -4.07
N LEU A 102 -10.51 -19.19 -4.38
CA LEU A 102 -10.10 -17.84 -4.81
C LEU A 102 -10.51 -17.52 -6.25
N GLN A 103 -10.91 -18.53 -7.03
CA GLN A 103 -11.36 -18.35 -8.41
C GLN A 103 -12.83 -17.91 -8.48
N ASP A 104 -13.61 -18.23 -7.45
CA ASP A 104 -15.00 -17.81 -7.32
C ASP A 104 -15.11 -16.64 -6.33
N VAL A 105 -15.74 -15.55 -6.75
CA VAL A 105 -15.80 -14.33 -5.95
C VAL A 105 -16.58 -14.56 -4.66
N GLU A 106 -17.65 -15.36 -4.66
CA GLU A 106 -18.46 -15.58 -3.46
C GLU A 106 -17.74 -16.50 -2.48
N GLN A 107 -17.08 -17.56 -2.95
CA GLN A 107 -16.26 -18.42 -2.09
C GLN A 107 -15.02 -17.71 -1.55
N ALA A 108 -14.39 -16.85 -2.35
CA ALA A 108 -13.22 -16.05 -1.93
C ALA A 108 -13.56 -15.11 -0.75
N ARG A 109 -14.84 -14.75 -0.58
CA ARG A 109 -15.34 -13.89 0.50
C ARG A 109 -15.65 -14.64 1.78
N GLN A 110 -15.65 -15.96 1.79
CA GLN A 110 -15.98 -16.73 2.99
C GLN A 110 -14.71 -17.10 3.74
N VAL A 111 -14.60 -16.64 4.99
CA VAL A 111 -13.63 -17.16 5.96
C VAL A 111 -14.30 -18.23 6.80
N HIS A 112 -13.61 -19.35 7.01
CA HIS A 112 -14.15 -20.44 7.81
C HIS A 112 -13.89 -20.18 9.30
N CYS A 113 -14.88 -20.44 10.14
CA CYS A 113 -14.79 -20.41 11.58
C CYS A 113 -15.07 -21.80 12.15
N THR A 114 -14.21 -22.27 13.04
CA THR A 114 -14.37 -23.57 13.73
C THR A 114 -15.56 -23.63 14.68
N MET A 115 -16.19 -22.49 14.97
CA MET A 115 -17.43 -22.37 15.74
C MET A 115 -18.45 -21.56 14.95
N ALA A 116 -19.73 -21.85 15.16
CA ALA A 116 -20.80 -21.10 14.52
C ALA A 116 -20.91 -19.70 15.17
N LEU A 117 -20.79 -18.64 14.37
CA LEU A 117 -20.94 -17.27 14.81
C LEU A 117 -22.28 -16.71 14.35
N GLU A 118 -22.90 -15.88 15.19
CA GLU A 118 -24.03 -15.06 14.75
C GLU A 118 -23.51 -13.96 13.81
N VAL A 119 -24.07 -13.92 12.60
CA VAL A 119 -23.68 -12.97 11.57
C VAL A 119 -24.90 -12.14 11.19
N ALA A 120 -24.78 -10.83 11.24
CA ALA A 120 -25.78 -9.97 10.61
C ALA A 120 -25.74 -10.18 9.10
N GLN A 121 -26.87 -10.11 8.42
CA GLN A 121 -26.94 -10.09 6.96
C GLN A 121 -27.73 -8.88 6.54
N THR A 122 -27.30 -8.20 5.48
CA THR A 122 -28.14 -7.24 4.78
C THR A 122 -29.21 -8.01 3.99
N ASP A 123 -30.44 -7.92 4.45
CA ASP A 123 -31.63 -8.36 3.75
C ASP A 123 -32.32 -7.16 3.09
N THR A 124 -33.04 -7.39 1.99
CA THR A 124 -33.81 -6.33 1.33
C THR A 124 -35.28 -6.66 1.50
N ASP A 125 -36.00 -5.78 2.18
CA ASP A 125 -37.44 -5.99 2.38
C ASP A 125 -38.20 -5.94 1.04
N PRO A 126 -39.46 -6.42 0.97
CA PRO A 126 -40.26 -6.39 -0.25
C PRO A 126 -40.50 -4.98 -0.84
N ARG A 127 -40.18 -3.92 -0.10
CA ARG A 127 -40.30 -2.52 -0.54
C ARG A 127 -38.94 -1.94 -1.00
N GLY A 128 -37.87 -2.73 -0.99
CA GLY A 128 -36.53 -2.33 -1.42
C GLY A 128 -35.65 -1.72 -0.33
N HIS A 129 -36.07 -1.71 0.94
CA HIS A 129 -35.24 -1.16 2.02
C HIS A 129 -34.26 -2.22 2.53
N GLN A 130 -32.99 -1.85 2.66
CA GLN A 130 -32.01 -2.70 3.31
C GLN A 130 -32.25 -2.74 4.82
N ARG A 131 -32.28 -3.95 5.40
CA ARG A 131 -32.38 -4.21 6.84
C ARG A 131 -31.29 -5.19 7.23
N PHE A 132 -30.77 -5.04 8.45
CA PHE A 132 -29.83 -6.00 9.00
C PHE A 132 -30.60 -7.04 9.82
N VAL A 133 -30.55 -8.30 9.39
CA VAL A 133 -31.16 -9.44 10.07
C VAL A 133 -30.09 -10.38 10.57
N THR A 134 -30.20 -10.88 11.80
CA THR A 134 -29.29 -11.90 12.31
C THR A 134 -29.60 -13.23 11.62
N LYS A 135 -28.63 -13.79 10.91
CA LYS A 135 -28.72 -15.13 10.34
C LYS A 135 -28.62 -16.20 11.44
N ALA A 136 -29.06 -17.42 11.12
CA ALA A 136 -28.69 -18.57 11.92
C ALA A 136 -27.15 -18.64 12.06
N PRO A 137 -26.62 -19.10 13.22
CA PRO A 137 -25.19 -19.22 13.40
C PRO A 137 -24.52 -19.96 12.25
N SER A 138 -23.44 -19.39 11.71
CA SER A 138 -22.72 -19.92 10.54
C SER A 138 -21.25 -20.13 10.85
N THR A 139 -20.65 -21.17 10.28
CA THR A 139 -19.19 -21.37 10.25
C THR A 139 -18.55 -20.71 9.04
N GLU A 140 -19.34 -20.24 8.07
CA GLU A 140 -18.86 -19.49 6.90
C GLU A 140 -19.28 -18.03 7.06
N ILE A 141 -18.27 -17.16 7.19
CA ILE A 141 -18.48 -15.74 7.47
C ILE A 141 -17.98 -14.93 6.29
N ASP A 142 -18.83 -14.03 5.81
CA ASP A 142 -18.41 -13.07 4.79
C ASP A 142 -17.36 -12.11 5.37
N THR A 143 -16.23 -11.99 4.69
CA THR A 143 -15.07 -11.18 5.13
C THR A 143 -15.44 -9.72 5.35
N ARG A 144 -16.50 -9.20 4.71
CA ARG A 144 -17.00 -7.82 4.88
C ARG A 144 -17.40 -7.51 6.32
N TRP A 145 -17.83 -8.50 7.09
CA TRP A 145 -18.18 -8.30 8.51
C TRP A 145 -16.96 -8.09 9.40
N PHE A 146 -15.78 -8.47 8.90
CA PHE A 146 -14.53 -8.32 9.62
C PHE A 146 -13.64 -7.23 9.06
N THR A 147 -13.98 -6.59 7.94
CA THR A 147 -13.13 -5.55 7.34
C THR A 147 -13.66 -4.15 7.58
N SER A 148 -12.74 -3.20 7.64
CA SER A 148 -13.03 -1.76 7.71
C SER A 148 -12.12 -1.03 6.74
N TYR A 149 -12.69 -0.10 6.00
CA TYR A 149 -11.97 0.76 5.07
C TYR A 149 -11.26 1.89 5.83
N ILE A 150 -10.05 2.23 5.39
CA ILE A 150 -9.28 3.37 5.90
C ILE A 150 -9.03 4.34 4.76
N ALA A 151 -9.30 5.62 5.02
CA ALA A 151 -8.98 6.67 4.09
C ALA A 151 -7.46 6.78 3.92
N VAL A 152 -7.00 6.75 2.67
CA VAL A 152 -5.60 6.96 2.31
C VAL A 152 -5.46 8.37 1.74
N GLN A 153 -4.62 9.18 2.35
CA GLN A 153 -4.25 10.48 1.80
C GLN A 153 -2.90 10.39 1.11
N GLN A 154 -2.84 10.82 -0.15
CA GLN A 154 -1.57 10.99 -0.85
C GLN A 154 -0.79 12.13 -0.20
N PHE A 155 0.50 11.90 0.03
CA PHE A 155 1.44 12.92 0.47
C PHE A 155 2.75 12.79 -0.30
N GLU A 156 3.48 13.90 -0.44
CA GLU A 156 4.83 13.89 -0.98
C GLU A 156 5.83 13.72 0.15
N SER A 157 6.67 12.68 0.07
CA SER A 157 7.74 12.48 1.04
C SER A 157 9.06 13.07 0.52
N PRO A 158 9.77 13.87 1.33
CA PRO A 158 11.10 14.34 0.95
C PRO A 158 12.15 13.21 0.94
N ILE A 159 11.84 12.03 1.51
CA ILE A 159 12.76 10.89 1.66
C ILE A 159 12.25 9.66 0.87
N VAL A 160 10.95 9.40 0.79
CA VAL A 160 10.41 8.24 0.05
C VAL A 160 10.19 8.64 -1.42
N ARG A 161 11.29 8.78 -2.17
CA ARG A 161 11.26 9.21 -3.59
C ARG A 161 11.34 8.05 -4.58
N GLY A 162 11.88 6.90 -4.16
CA GLY A 162 11.99 5.70 -5.00
C GLY A 162 12.96 5.85 -6.18
N ALA A 163 13.93 6.75 -6.08
CA ALA A 163 14.87 7.02 -7.17
C ALA A 163 16.08 6.07 -7.14
N PHE A 164 16.31 5.37 -6.03
CA PHE A 164 17.32 4.33 -5.90
C PHE A 164 16.71 2.92 -5.94
N MET A 165 17.52 1.94 -6.35
CA MET A 165 17.09 0.54 -6.45
C MET A 165 16.73 -0.02 -5.08
N ARG A 166 15.59 -0.73 -5.01
CA ARG A 166 15.15 -1.44 -3.79
C ARG A 166 16.02 -2.67 -3.53
N LEU A 167 16.33 -2.96 -2.26
CA LEU A 167 17.12 -4.14 -1.87
C LEU A 167 16.58 -5.47 -2.44
N SER A 168 15.25 -5.66 -2.37
CA SER A 168 14.58 -6.91 -2.75
C SER A 168 13.68 -6.72 -3.95
N ARG A 169 14.22 -6.16 -5.05
CA ARG A 169 13.48 -6.03 -6.30
C ARG A 169 13.36 -7.42 -6.97
N PRO A 170 12.14 -7.96 -7.20
CA PRO A 170 11.99 -9.27 -7.82
C PRO A 170 12.70 -9.37 -9.18
N GLY A 171 13.43 -10.46 -9.40
CA GLY A 171 14.15 -10.72 -10.65
C GLY A 171 15.42 -9.90 -10.89
N MET A 172 15.85 -9.08 -9.92
CA MET A 172 17.07 -8.28 -10.02
C MET A 172 18.05 -8.63 -8.89
N PRO A 173 19.36 -8.54 -9.12
CA PRO A 173 20.33 -8.67 -8.04
C PRO A 173 20.20 -7.50 -7.04
N PRO A 174 20.63 -7.68 -5.78
CA PRO A 174 20.67 -6.59 -4.81
C PRO A 174 21.57 -5.45 -5.29
N PRO A 175 21.33 -4.21 -4.85
CA PRO A 175 22.18 -3.08 -5.21
C PRO A 175 23.62 -3.29 -4.72
N VAL A 176 24.58 -2.88 -5.54
CA VAL A 176 26.01 -2.87 -5.23
C VAL A 176 26.55 -1.44 -5.22
N LEU A 177 27.81 -1.26 -4.80
CA LEU A 177 28.44 0.07 -4.69
C LEU A 177 28.44 0.82 -6.03
N GLN A 178 28.55 0.11 -7.16
CA GLN A 178 28.45 0.70 -8.49
C GLN A 178 27.06 1.31 -8.76
N ASN A 179 25.97 0.74 -8.23
CA ASN A 179 24.65 1.34 -8.34
C ASN A 179 24.58 2.65 -7.56
N LEU A 180 25.13 2.68 -6.34
CA LEU A 180 25.20 3.91 -5.54
C LEU A 180 26.05 4.99 -6.24
N ARG A 181 27.19 4.60 -6.82
CA ARG A 181 28.06 5.48 -7.61
C ARG A 181 27.31 6.11 -8.78
N ASN A 182 26.59 5.29 -9.55
CA ASN A 182 25.78 5.77 -10.67
C ASN A 182 24.67 6.72 -10.20
N TYR A 183 24.02 6.40 -9.07
CA TYR A 183 22.96 7.22 -8.49
C TYR A 183 23.48 8.59 -8.03
N ILE A 184 24.58 8.64 -7.28
CA ILE A 184 25.16 9.89 -6.75
C ILE A 184 25.71 10.76 -7.90
N ARG A 185 26.29 10.15 -8.93
CA ARG A 185 26.85 10.86 -10.10
C ARG A 185 25.84 11.16 -11.21
N ASP A 186 24.55 10.89 -11.00
CA ASP A 186 23.51 11.20 -11.99
C ASP A 186 23.53 12.72 -12.31
N PRO A 187 23.62 13.13 -13.59
CA PRO A 187 23.59 14.54 -13.98
C PRO A 187 22.41 15.33 -13.41
N LYS A 188 21.26 14.68 -13.18
CA LYS A 188 20.07 15.28 -12.56
C LYS A 188 20.29 15.73 -11.12
N ARG A 189 21.37 15.26 -10.47
CA ARG A 189 21.72 15.55 -9.08
C ARG A 189 22.94 16.45 -8.92
N LYS A 190 23.51 16.95 -10.02
CA LYS A 190 24.73 17.77 -9.98
C LYS A 190 24.60 19.02 -9.10
N SER A 191 23.40 19.59 -8.99
CA SER A 191 23.11 20.75 -8.13
C SER A 191 22.67 20.40 -6.71
N MET A 192 22.51 19.11 -6.40
CA MET A 192 22.05 18.65 -5.09
C MET A 192 23.23 18.55 -4.12
N SER A 193 23.01 18.98 -2.88
CA SER A 193 23.92 18.69 -1.78
C SER A 193 23.96 17.18 -1.47
N PHE A 194 24.99 16.76 -0.73
CA PHE A 194 25.05 15.38 -0.23
C PHE A 194 23.82 15.02 0.60
N ALA A 195 23.39 15.92 1.50
CA ALA A 195 22.22 15.74 2.34
C ALA A 195 20.92 15.55 1.54
N GLU A 196 20.76 16.25 0.42
CA GLU A 196 19.63 16.05 -0.48
C GLU A 196 19.74 14.77 -1.30
N THR A 197 20.97 14.38 -1.67
CA THR A 197 21.25 13.19 -2.47
C THR A 197 20.98 11.91 -1.67
N ILE A 198 21.42 11.83 -0.41
CA ILE A 198 21.20 10.65 0.42
C ILE A 198 19.78 10.56 0.97
N ALA A 199 18.98 11.61 0.83
CA ALA A 199 17.59 11.63 1.29
C ALA A 199 16.66 10.87 0.36
N ASP A 200 16.97 9.59 0.21
CA ASP A 200 16.16 8.57 -0.41
C ASP A 200 16.15 7.37 0.53
N PHE A 201 14.96 6.90 0.89
CA PHE A 201 14.79 5.80 1.83
C PHE A 201 15.63 4.57 1.46
N HIS A 202 15.69 4.21 0.16
CA HIS A 202 16.44 3.04 -0.27
C HIS A 202 17.95 3.28 -0.29
N VAL A 203 18.40 4.53 -0.48
CA VAL A 203 19.81 4.88 -0.29
C VAL A 203 20.20 4.72 1.16
N LEU A 204 19.41 5.29 2.09
CA LEU A 204 19.66 5.14 3.52
C LEU A 204 19.70 3.66 3.91
N VAL A 205 18.69 2.86 3.54
CA VAL A 205 18.69 1.41 3.81
C VAL A 205 19.93 0.71 3.25
N TYR A 206 20.37 1.05 2.03
CA TYR A 206 21.60 0.49 1.46
C TYR A 206 22.85 0.88 2.26
N LEU A 207 23.02 2.17 2.57
CA LEU A 207 24.14 2.66 3.37
C LEU A 207 24.21 1.93 4.71
N LEU A 208 23.07 1.77 5.38
CA LEU A 208 22.99 1.19 6.72
C LEU A 208 23.21 -0.31 6.77
N THR A 209 22.92 -1.00 5.67
CA THR A 209 23.06 -2.46 5.61
C THR A 209 24.38 -2.89 5.00
N GLN A 210 25.06 -2.04 4.22
CA GLN A 210 26.23 -2.43 3.42
C GLN A 210 27.49 -1.61 3.71
N ILE A 211 27.40 -0.41 4.27
CA ILE A 211 28.54 0.51 4.43
C ILE A 211 28.71 0.96 5.88
N PHE A 212 27.70 1.60 6.44
CA PHE A 212 27.72 2.24 7.77
C PHE A 212 26.74 1.52 8.70
N THR A 213 27.23 0.51 9.40
CA THR A 213 26.39 -0.47 10.10
C THR A 213 26.16 -0.15 11.58
N SER A 214 26.72 0.94 12.09
CA SER A 214 26.52 1.34 13.49
C SER A 214 25.27 2.19 13.68
N ASP A 215 24.68 2.10 14.87
CA ASP A 215 23.50 2.89 15.27
C ASP A 215 23.76 4.41 15.24
N ASP A 216 24.99 4.85 15.54
CA ASP A 216 25.33 6.26 15.56
C ASP A 216 25.45 6.83 14.14
N GLU A 217 26.06 6.09 13.23
CA GLU A 217 26.07 6.42 11.80
C GLU A 217 24.64 6.50 11.23
N LEU A 218 23.77 5.57 11.66
CA LEU A 218 22.36 5.55 11.31
C LEU A 218 21.65 6.83 11.72
N ARG A 219 21.77 7.21 13.00
CA ARG A 219 21.14 8.43 13.52
C ARG A 219 21.67 9.67 12.80
N ALA A 220 22.97 9.75 12.56
CA ALA A 220 23.59 10.89 11.90
C ALA A 220 23.11 11.04 10.45
N LEU A 221 23.18 9.99 9.63
CA LEU A 221 22.75 10.02 8.22
C LEU A 221 21.25 10.29 8.09
N CYS A 222 20.42 9.68 8.93
CA CYS A 222 18.98 9.96 8.96
C CYS A 222 18.67 11.40 9.39
N SER A 223 19.41 11.94 10.36
CA SER A 223 19.25 13.34 10.79
C SER A 223 19.58 14.31 9.65
N VAL A 224 20.69 14.08 8.94
CA VAL A 224 21.12 14.88 7.78
C VAL A 224 20.12 14.78 6.64
N ALA A 225 19.65 13.57 6.31
CA ALA A 225 18.65 13.35 5.26
C ALA A 225 17.32 14.05 5.56
N ARG A 226 16.92 14.12 6.84
CA ARG A 226 15.69 14.77 7.29
C ARG A 226 15.82 16.29 7.34
N THR A 227 16.88 16.81 7.94
CA THR A 227 17.07 18.26 8.17
C THR A 227 17.68 19.00 6.99
N LYS A 228 18.32 18.28 6.07
CA LYS A 228 19.16 18.82 4.98
C LYS A 228 20.37 19.62 5.47
N MET A 229 20.72 19.51 6.75
CA MET A 229 21.86 20.20 7.33
C MET A 229 23.03 19.22 7.49
N MET A 230 24.21 19.62 7.00
CA MET A 230 25.44 18.85 7.17
C MET A 230 26.03 19.08 8.55
N THR A 231 26.37 17.99 9.24
CA THR A 231 27.22 18.02 10.44
C THR A 231 28.67 17.69 10.07
N GLU A 232 29.61 17.95 10.97
CA GLU A 232 31.02 17.57 10.77
C GLU A 232 31.18 16.05 10.60
N GLU A 233 30.45 15.26 11.41
CA GLU A 233 30.37 13.81 11.29
C GLU A 233 29.86 13.36 9.92
N ALA A 234 28.79 14.01 9.42
CA ALA A 234 28.23 13.71 8.11
C ALA A 234 29.19 14.03 6.96
N ALA A 235 29.99 15.08 7.11
CA ALA A 235 31.03 15.41 6.13
C ALA A 235 32.11 14.32 6.07
N ASN A 236 32.45 13.69 7.20
CA ASN A 236 33.34 12.53 7.22
C ASN A 236 32.73 11.33 6.48
N TYR A 237 31.45 11.01 6.70
CA TYR A 237 30.77 9.93 5.95
C TYR A 237 30.71 10.21 4.45
N GLN A 238 30.46 11.46 4.06
CA GLN A 238 30.54 11.87 2.66
C GLN A 238 31.94 11.61 2.09
N ALA A 239 33.00 11.98 2.80
CA ALA A 239 34.38 11.77 2.38
C ALA A 239 34.69 10.26 2.21
N ILE A 240 34.28 9.43 3.17
CA ILE A 240 34.44 7.97 3.11
C ILE A 240 33.73 7.40 1.88
N LEU A 241 32.47 7.77 1.65
CA LEU A 241 31.71 7.31 0.49
C LEU A 241 32.37 7.72 -0.83
N LEU A 242 32.82 8.97 -0.94
CA LEU A 242 33.52 9.45 -2.14
C LEU A 242 34.83 8.69 -2.36
N GLY A 243 35.56 8.37 -1.29
CA GLY A 243 36.76 7.54 -1.32
C GLY A 243 36.48 6.14 -1.86
N MET A 244 35.47 5.46 -1.31
CA MET A 244 35.03 4.12 -1.78
C MET A 244 34.57 4.14 -3.24
N MET A 245 33.94 5.22 -3.69
CA MET A 245 33.47 5.36 -5.07
C MET A 245 34.55 5.79 -6.06
N SER A 246 35.76 6.11 -5.60
CA SER A 246 36.89 6.48 -6.46
C SER A 246 37.87 5.33 -6.70
N ALA A 247 37.81 4.29 -5.86
CA ALA A 247 38.49 3.01 -6.05
C ALA A 247 37.78 2.13 -7.10
#